data_AF-A0A7T1IBE7-F1
#
_entry.id   AF-A0A7T1IBE7-F1
#
_cell.length_a   1.000
_cell.length_b   1.000
_cell.length_c   1.000
_cell.angle_alpha   90.00
_cell.angle_beta   90.00
_cell.angle_gamma   90.00
#
_symmetry.space_group_name_H-M   'P 1'
#
loop_
_entity.id
_entity.type
_entity.pdbx_description
1 polymer ?
#
loop_
_entity_poly.entity_id
_entity_poly.type
_entity_poly.pdbx_seq_one_letter_code
_entity_poly.pdbx_strand_id
1 'polypeptide(L)'
;MAKTPLLTPLQREHWQRRWASEAGQLQQRRRQLLEVAATVASELRAQWPEVSLWLFGSSLGPGFHADSDLDLAVAQLPAGDLIEALDLAQRCAGRELDRHKASPVALDLVRLEALPLCWQERIQRDGQPLR
;
A
#
# COMPACT_ATOMS: atom_id res chain seq x y z
N MET A 1 -33.69 -26.04 -6.05
CA MET A 1 -33.81 -24.63 -5.62
C MET A 1 -33.24 -24.52 -4.21
N ALA A 2 -32.07 -23.90 -4.05
CA ALA A 2 -31.45 -23.74 -2.73
C ALA A 2 -32.25 -22.73 -1.91
N LYS A 3 -32.69 -23.12 -0.71
CA LYS A 3 -33.33 -22.21 0.25
C LYS A 3 -32.26 -21.26 0.79
N THR A 4 -32.31 -19.99 0.41
CA THR A 4 -31.53 -18.95 1.09
C THR A 4 -31.98 -18.91 2.55
N PRO A 5 -31.10 -19.20 3.53
CA PRO A 5 -31.49 -19.12 4.92
C PRO A 5 -31.82 -17.67 5.26
N LEU A 6 -33.06 -17.42 5.71
CA LEU A 6 -33.47 -16.13 6.26
C LEU A 6 -32.70 -15.92 7.58
N LEU A 7 -31.76 -14.98 7.58
CA LEU A 7 -31.02 -14.59 8.77
C LEU A 7 -31.99 -14.02 9.83
N THR A 8 -31.93 -14.54 11.05
CA THR A 8 -32.68 -13.98 12.18
C THR A 8 -32.23 -12.54 12.46
N PRO A 9 -33.05 -11.70 13.13
CA PRO A 9 -32.65 -10.34 13.50
C PRO A 9 -31.32 -10.26 14.26
N LEU A 10 -31.09 -11.19 15.20
CA LEU A 10 -29.82 -11.30 15.94
C LEU A 10 -28.63 -11.67 15.04
N GLN A 11 -28.84 -12.56 14.07
CA GLN A 11 -27.81 -12.89 13.08
C GLN A 11 -27.50 -11.69 12.19
N ARG A 12 -28.52 -10.93 11.76
CA ARG A 12 -28.33 -9.69 10.97
C ARG A 12 -27.53 -8.64 11.74
N GLU A 13 -27.87 -8.37 13.00
CA GLU A 13 -27.10 -7.43 13.83
C GLU A 13 -25.66 -7.90 14.02
N HIS A 14 -25.43 -9.18 14.29
CA HIS A 14 -24.09 -9.74 14.44
C HIS A 14 -23.26 -9.58 13.15
N TRP A 15 -23.86 -9.85 11.98
CA TRP A 15 -23.22 -9.65 10.68
C TRP A 15 -22.93 -8.17 10.39
N GLN A 16 -23.87 -7.27 10.70
CA GLN A 16 -23.66 -5.83 10.55
C GLN A 16 -22.51 -5.31 11.41
N ARG A 17 -22.42 -5.74 12.67
CA ARG A 17 -21.31 -5.37 13.57
C ARG A 17 -19.98 -5.92 13.07
N ARG A 18 -19.94 -7.16 12.57
CA ARG A 18 -18.75 -7.74 11.96
C ARG A 18 -18.30 -6.96 10.74
N TRP A 19 -19.20 -6.68 9.79
CA TRP A 19 -18.87 -5.91 8.60
C TRP A 19 -18.41 -4.49 8.91
N ALA A 20 -19.04 -3.81 9.88
CA ALA A 20 -18.59 -2.50 10.32
C ALA A 20 -17.18 -2.55 10.95
N SER A 21 -16.89 -3.57 11.76
CA SER A 21 -15.56 -3.76 12.34
C SER A 21 -14.50 -4.10 11.27
N GLU A 22 -14.84 -4.96 10.31
CA GLU A 22 -13.96 -5.34 9.20
C GLU A 22 -13.67 -4.13 8.30
N ALA A 23 -14.69 -3.31 7.99
CA ALA A 23 -14.52 -2.06 7.24
C ALA A 23 -13.64 -1.06 7.98
N GLY A 24 -13.80 -0.92 9.30
CA GLY A 24 -12.95 -0.04 10.13
C GLY A 24 -11.49 -0.50 10.17
N GLN A 25 -11.25 -1.81 10.30
CA GLN A 25 -9.89 -2.38 10.25
C GLN A 25 -9.23 -2.17 8.89
N LEU A 26 -9.97 -2.38 7.80
CA LEU A 26 -9.47 -2.13 6.45
C LEU A 26 -9.15 -0.64 6.23
N GLN A 27 -10.02 0.26 6.67
CA GLN A 27 -9.75 1.70 6.56
C GLN A 27 -8.49 2.09 7.34
N GLN A 28 -8.33 1.56 8.56
CA GLN A 28 -7.14 1.79 9.38
C GLN A 28 -5.88 1.24 8.70
N ARG A 29 -5.95 0.03 8.13
CA ARG A 29 -4.83 -0.57 7.41
C ARG A 29 -4.45 0.25 6.17
N ARG A 30 -5.42 0.72 5.39
CA ARG A 30 -5.18 1.60 4.24
C ARG A 30 -4.48 2.88 4.68
N ARG A 31 -4.96 3.51 5.75
CA ARG A 31 -4.33 4.72 6.30
C ARG A 31 -2.88 4.46 6.72
N GLN A 32 -2.61 3.33 7.39
CA GLN A 32 -1.25 2.94 7.76
C GLN A 32 -0.34 2.79 6.53
N LEU A 33 -0.80 2.13 5.47
CA LEU A 33 -0.01 2.00 4.23
C LEU A 33 0.29 3.35 3.59
N LEU A 34 -0.68 4.28 3.59
CA LEU A 34 -0.49 5.63 3.06
C LEU A 34 0.50 6.45 3.90
N GLU A 35 0.47 6.32 5.22
CA GLU A 35 1.44 6.96 6.12
C GLU A 35 2.85 6.42 5.88
N VAL A 36 3.02 5.09 5.73
CA VAL A 36 4.30 4.47 5.36
C VAL A 36 4.77 4.96 3.99
N ALA A 37 3.89 5.00 2.99
CA ALA A 37 4.22 5.47 1.64
C ALA A 37 4.74 6.91 1.65
N ALA A 38 4.10 7.80 2.43
CA ALA A 38 4.53 9.19 2.58
C ALA A 38 5.90 9.29 3.26
N THR A 39 6.13 8.53 4.33
CA THR A 39 7.44 8.47 5.01
C THR A 39 8.53 7.97 4.06
N VAL A 40 8.28 6.88 3.33
CA VAL A 40 9.23 6.31 2.37
C VAL A 40 9.55 7.32 1.27
N ALA A 41 8.54 7.99 0.71
CA ALA A 41 8.75 9.00 -0.32
C ALA A 41 9.59 10.19 0.19
N SER A 42 9.33 10.67 1.41
CA SER A 42 10.11 11.74 2.02
C SER A 42 11.57 11.34 2.21
N GLU A 43 11.83 10.16 2.76
CA GLU A 43 13.19 9.68 3.05
C GLU A 43 13.96 9.38 1.76
N LEU A 44 13.32 8.78 0.76
CA LEU A 44 13.93 8.55 -0.55
C LEU A 44 14.30 9.86 -1.24
N ARG A 45 13.46 10.90 -1.17
CA ARG A 45 13.82 12.21 -1.73
C ARG A 45 14.91 12.94 -0.96
N ALA A 46 15.02 12.71 0.34
CA ALA A 46 16.12 13.28 1.11
C ALA A 46 17.48 12.75 0.62
N GLN A 47 17.53 11.50 0.16
CA GLN A 47 18.74 10.87 -0.37
C GLN A 47 18.90 11.03 -1.89
N TRP A 48 17.81 10.96 -2.66
CA TRP A 48 17.78 11.14 -4.12
C TRP A 48 16.74 12.23 -4.50
N PRO A 49 17.11 13.52 -4.50
CA PRO A 49 16.14 14.62 -4.65
C PRO A 49 15.32 14.61 -5.94
N GLU A 50 15.88 14.05 -7.02
CA GLU A 50 15.28 14.03 -8.35
C GLU A 50 14.26 12.89 -8.54
N VAL A 51 14.06 12.02 -7.54
CA VAL A 51 13.18 10.87 -7.74
C VAL A 51 11.71 11.25 -7.70
N SER A 52 10.96 10.65 -8.62
CA SER A 52 9.51 10.70 -8.64
C SER A 52 8.95 9.37 -8.13
N LEU A 53 7.93 9.41 -7.28
CA LEU A 53 7.33 8.21 -6.68
C LEU A 53 5.84 8.12 -6.93
N TRP A 54 5.38 6.89 -7.16
CA TRP A 54 3.97 6.54 -7.28
C TRP A 54 3.64 5.40 -6.33
N LEU A 55 2.53 5.53 -5.62
CA LEU A 55 1.79 4.41 -5.07
C LEU A 55 1.00 3.76 -6.21
N PHE A 56 1.00 2.43 -6.28
CA PHE A 56 0.16 1.71 -7.23
C PHE A 56 -0.41 0.42 -6.60
N GLY A 57 -1.04 -0.41 -7.42
CA GLY A 57 -1.49 -1.74 -7.00
C GLY A 57 -2.79 -1.71 -6.19
N SER A 58 -2.96 -2.73 -5.34
CA SER A 58 -4.22 -3.00 -4.63
C SER A 58 -4.62 -1.90 -3.66
N SER A 59 -3.62 -1.19 -3.11
CA SER A 59 -3.77 -0.06 -2.17
C SER A 59 -4.71 1.04 -2.68
N LEU A 60 -4.81 1.24 -4.00
CA LEU A 60 -5.63 2.28 -4.64
C LEU A 60 -7.04 1.83 -5.03
N GLY A 61 -7.33 0.52 -4.96
CA GLY A 61 -8.51 -0.06 -5.61
C GLY A 61 -9.49 -0.77 -4.67
N PRO A 62 -10.56 -1.33 -5.25
CA PRO A 62 -11.51 -2.20 -4.55
C PRO A 62 -10.91 -3.58 -4.19
N GLY A 63 -9.75 -3.94 -4.76
CA GLY A 63 -9.02 -5.17 -4.43
C GLY A 63 -8.20 -5.08 -3.13
N PHE A 64 -8.30 -4.00 -2.38
CA PHE A 64 -7.60 -3.82 -1.11
C PHE A 64 -8.18 -4.73 -0.01
N HIS A 65 -7.30 -5.40 0.73
CA HIS A 65 -7.64 -6.26 1.85
C HIS A 65 -6.60 -6.16 2.97
N ALA A 66 -6.82 -6.86 4.10
CA ALA A 66 -5.98 -6.75 5.29
C ALA A 66 -4.51 -7.14 5.02
N ASP A 67 -4.32 -8.16 4.16
CA ASP A 67 -3.01 -8.67 3.77
C ASP A 67 -2.42 -8.00 2.53
N SER A 68 -2.97 -6.85 2.09
CA SER A 68 -2.42 -6.13 0.96
C SER A 68 -1.06 -5.51 1.30
N ASP A 69 -0.14 -5.68 0.36
CA ASP A 69 1.20 -5.07 0.40
C ASP A 69 1.15 -3.60 -0.05
N LEU A 70 2.26 -2.90 0.17
CA LEU A 70 2.49 -1.54 -0.29
C LEU A 70 3.37 -1.55 -1.54
N ASP A 71 2.77 -1.30 -2.71
CA ASP A 71 3.47 -1.25 -3.99
C ASP A 71 3.90 0.19 -4.33
N LEU A 72 5.21 0.42 -4.46
CA LEU A 72 5.79 1.71 -4.80
C LEU A 72 6.64 1.62 -6.07
N ALA A 73 6.45 2.58 -6.97
CA ALA A 73 7.31 2.75 -8.15
C ALA A 73 8.13 4.03 -7.99
N VAL A 74 9.42 3.95 -8.31
CA VAL A 74 10.35 5.08 -8.30
C VAL A 74 10.94 5.30 -9.68
N ALA A 75 10.86 6.52 -10.19
CA ALA A 75 11.53 6.95 -11.42
C ALA A 75 12.76 7.79 -11.08
N GLN A 76 13.68 7.88 -12.04
CA GLN A 76 14.91 8.66 -12.00
C GLN A 76 15.90 8.19 -10.92
N LEU A 77 15.63 7.06 -10.28
CA LEU A 77 16.58 6.41 -9.39
C LEU A 77 17.73 5.81 -10.23
N PRO A 78 19.00 6.09 -9.90
CA PRO A 78 20.12 5.43 -10.55
C PRO A 78 20.00 3.90 -10.45
N ALA A 79 20.35 3.19 -11.52
CA ALA A 79 20.16 1.75 -11.59
C ALA A 79 20.90 0.96 -10.48
N GLY A 80 22.07 1.46 -10.07
CA GLY A 80 22.89 0.84 -9.03
C GLY A 80 22.33 1.01 -7.61
N ASP A 81 21.37 1.91 -7.43
CA ASP A 81 20.95 2.36 -6.10
C ASP A 81 19.64 1.69 -5.64
N LEU A 82 19.04 0.84 -6.48
CA LEU A 82 17.75 0.19 -6.17
C LEU A 82 17.80 -0.63 -4.87
N ILE A 83 18.90 -1.33 -4.62
CA ILE A 83 19.06 -2.13 -3.39
C ILE A 83 19.09 -1.22 -2.15
N GLU A 84 19.81 -0.10 -2.22
CA GLU A 84 19.91 0.85 -1.11
C GLU A 84 18.57 1.56 -0.87
N ALA A 85 17.88 1.94 -1.94
CA ALA A 85 16.54 2.52 -1.87
C ALA A 85 15.52 1.54 -1.26
N LEU A 86 15.58 0.26 -1.63
CA LEU A 86 14.71 -0.78 -1.08
C LEU A 86 14.98 -1.00 0.42
N ASP A 87 16.25 -1.06 0.82
CA ASP A 87 16.66 -1.20 2.22
C ASP A 87 16.20 0.01 3.07
N LEU A 88 16.35 1.24 2.55
CA LEU A 88 15.79 2.43 3.19
C LEU A 88 14.27 2.34 3.34
N ALA A 89 13.55 1.97 2.28
CA ALA A 89 12.11 1.85 2.30
C ALA A 89 11.62 0.79 3.31
N GLN A 90 12.28 -0.36 3.39
CA GLN A 90 11.98 -1.42 4.36
C GLN A 90 12.22 -0.96 5.80
N ARG A 91 13.30 -0.21 6.07
CA ARG A 91 13.53 0.39 7.41
C ARG A 91 12.43 1.37 7.79
N CYS A 92 11.97 2.21 6.85
CA CYS A 92 10.87 3.14 7.09
C CYS A 92 9.57 2.39 7.44
N ALA A 93 9.25 1.34 6.69
CA ALA A 93 8.11 0.47 6.97
C ALA A 93 8.22 -0.21 8.35
N GLY A 94 9.43 -0.65 8.74
CA GLY A 94 9.72 -1.23 10.04
C GLY A 94 9.58 -0.24 11.21
N ARG A 95 9.96 1.03 11.05
CA ARG A 95 9.80 2.04 12.11
C ARG A 95 8.33 2.34 12.42
N GLU A 96 7.45 2.31 11.41
CA GLU A 96 6.01 2.51 11.63
C GLU A 96 5.34 1.33 12.33
N LEU A 97 5.89 0.11 12.17
CA LEU A 97 5.47 -1.06 12.93
C LEU A 97 5.61 -0.82 14.45
N ASP A 98 6.77 -0.32 14.86
CA ASP A 98 7.09 -0.04 16.26
C ASP A 98 6.20 1.07 16.84
N ARG A 99 5.89 2.10 16.04
CA ARG A 99 5.06 3.23 16.47
C ARG A 99 3.61 2.83 16.74
N HIS A 100 3.04 1.95 15.91
CA HIS A 100 1.61 1.66 15.94
C HIS A 100 1.26 0.29 16.55
N LYS A 101 2.24 -0.54 16.94
CA LYS A 101 2.04 -1.95 17.31
C LYS A 101 1.14 -2.68 16.30
N ALA A 102 1.30 -2.33 15.04
CA ALA A 102 0.45 -2.79 13.96
C ALA A 102 0.99 -4.11 13.37
N SER A 103 0.37 -4.61 12.31
CA SER A 103 0.99 -5.65 11.51
C SER A 103 2.10 -5.05 10.63
N PRO A 104 3.18 -5.81 10.35
CA PRO A 104 4.22 -5.39 9.41
C PRO A 104 3.62 -4.93 8.08
N VAL A 105 4.23 -3.91 7.48
CA VAL A 105 3.90 -3.51 6.10
C VAL A 105 4.91 -4.19 5.19
N ALA A 106 4.44 -5.19 4.44
CA ALA A 106 5.19 -5.70 3.31
C ALA A 106 5.20 -4.60 2.24
N LEU A 107 6.40 -4.27 1.77
CA LEU A 107 6.64 -3.18 0.83
C LEU A 107 7.41 -3.72 -0.36
N ASP A 108 6.92 -3.44 -1.55
CA ASP A 108 7.62 -3.64 -2.81
C ASP A 108 8.01 -2.29 -3.42
N LEU A 109 9.27 -2.14 -3.79
CA LEU A 109 9.80 -0.95 -4.44
C LEU A 109 10.41 -1.36 -5.78
N VAL A 110 9.81 -0.88 -6.86
CA VAL A 110 10.26 -1.15 -8.23
C VAL A 110 10.79 0.11 -8.89
N ARG A 111 11.85 -0.03 -9.68
CA ARG A 111 12.33 1.06 -10.54
C ARG A 111 11.48 1.14 -11.80
N LEU A 112 10.86 2.28 -12.05
CA LEU A 112 9.91 2.48 -13.14
C LEU A 112 10.55 2.15 -14.50
N GLU A 113 11.77 2.64 -14.75
CA GLU A 113 12.49 2.44 -16.01
C GLU A 113 12.92 0.98 -16.24
N ALA A 114 12.85 0.12 -15.22
CA ALA A 114 13.15 -1.31 -15.34
C ALA A 114 11.91 -2.15 -15.71
N LEU A 115 10.71 -1.57 -15.66
CA LEU A 115 9.47 -2.26 -16.01
C LEU A 115 9.21 -2.23 -17.53
N PRO A 116 8.45 -3.19 -18.08
CA PRO A 116 7.93 -3.07 -19.45
C PRO A 116 7.13 -1.78 -19.65
N LEU A 117 7.20 -1.18 -20.85
CA LEU A 117 6.57 0.12 -21.15
C LEU A 117 5.08 0.18 -20.79
N CYS A 118 4.31 -0.89 -21.03
CA CYS A 118 2.90 -0.93 -20.69
C CYS A 118 2.63 -0.79 -19.17
N TRP A 119 3.55 -1.24 -18.33
CA TRP A 119 3.47 -1.05 -16.88
C TRP A 119 3.89 0.35 -16.47
N GLN A 120 4.91 0.93 -17.12
CA GLN A 120 5.32 2.30 -16.87
C GLN A 120 4.16 3.27 -17.13
N GLU A 121 3.55 3.17 -18.32
CA GLU A 121 2.42 3.99 -18.74
C GLU A 121 1.22 3.81 -17.80
N ARG A 122 0.92 2.57 -17.41
CA ARG A 122 -0.18 2.28 -16.50
C ARG A 122 0.05 2.87 -15.12
N ILE A 123 1.24 2.74 -14.56
CA ILE A 123 1.57 3.30 -13.23
C ILE A 123 1.54 4.82 -13.27
N GLN A 124 2.06 5.45 -14.33
CA GLN A 124 2.03 6.90 -14.47
C GLN A 124 0.61 7.45 -14.65
N ARG A 125 -0.27 6.71 -15.35
CA ARG A 125 -1.67 7.10 -15.59
C ARG A 125 -2.58 6.85 -14.40
N ASP A 126 -2.51 5.65 -13.81
CA ASP A 126 -3.48 5.15 -12.83
C ASP A 126 -2.93 5.18 -11.39
N GLY A 127 -1.62 5.28 -11.23
CA GLY A 127 -0.96 5.36 -9.93
C GLY A 127 -1.14 6.72 -9.27
N GLN A 128 -1.07 6.73 -7.94
CA GLN A 128 -1.15 7.96 -7.15
C GLN A 128 0.26 8.53 -6.96
N PRO A 129 0.58 9.71 -7.51
CA PRO A 129 1.86 10.35 -7.26
C PRO A 129 1.96 10.71 -5.77
N LEU A 130 3.06 10.32 -5.15
CA LEU A 130 3.39 10.72 -3.78
C LEU A 130 4.02 12.10 -3.83
N ARG A 131 3.61 13.03 -2.97
CA ARG A 131 4.20 14.38 -2.88
C ARG A 131 5.33 14.43 -1.88
#